data_AF-A0A9E5I2N6-F1
#
_entry.id   AF-A0A9E5I2N6-F1
#
_cell.length_a   1.000
_cell.length_b   1.000
_cell.length_c   1.000
_cell.angle_alpha   90.00
_cell.angle_beta   90.00
_cell.angle_gamma   90.00
#
_symmetry.space_group_name_H-M   'P 1'
#
loop_
_entity.id
_entity.type
_entity.pdbx_description
1 polymer ?
#
loop_
_entity_poly.entity_id
_entity_poly.type
_entity_poly.pdbx_seq_one_letter_code
_entity_poly.pdbx_strand_id
1 'polypeptide(L)' 'MQYQVELKKSGRTFMVEEDETVLEAAIRQGVQLPYGCKNGACGSCKGKVLEGRV' A
#
# COMPACT_ATOMS: atom_id res chain seq x y z
N MET A 1 2.09 -9.49 -13.15
CA MET A 1 3.39 -9.34 -12.47
C MET A 1 3.14 -8.89 -11.05
N GLN A 2 4.10 -9.09 -10.15
CA GLN A 2 3.98 -8.76 -8.74
C GLN A 2 5.09 -7.78 -8.34
N TYR A 3 4.75 -6.78 -7.54
CA TYR A 3 5.67 -5.80 -6.99
C TYR A 3 5.77 -5.99 -5.47
N GLN A 4 6.97 -5.85 -4.92
CA GLN A 4 7.16 -5.89 -3.48
C GLN A 4 7.14 -4.47 -2.92
N VAL A 5 6.30 -4.22 -1.92
CA VAL A 5 6.22 -2.94 -1.20
C VAL A 5 6.69 -3.14 0.24
N GLU A 6 7.58 -2.24 0.69
CA GLU A 6 8.09 -2.22 2.06
C GLU A 6 7.62 -0.95 2.80
N LEU A 7 7.05 -1.13 3.99
CA LEU A 7 6.74 -0.05 4.91
C LEU A 7 7.93 0.22 5.82
N LYS A 8 8.78 1.19 5.47
CA LYS A 8 9.98 1.55 6.26
C LYS A 8 9.72 1.84 7.74
N LYS A 9 8.55 2.37 8.11
CA LYS A 9 8.22 2.66 9.52
C LYS A 9 7.90 1.41 10.35
N SER A 10 7.29 0.39 9.75
CA SER A 10 6.87 -0.82 10.45
C SER A 10 7.73 -2.04 10.13
N GLY A 11 8.63 -1.94 9.15
CA GLY A 11 9.46 -3.04 8.65
C GLY A 11 8.67 -4.14 7.92
N ARG A 12 7.37 -3.91 7.66
CA ARG A 12 6.50 -4.91 7.01
C ARG A 12 6.65 -4.83 5.51
N THR A 13 6.80 -5.98 4.87
CA THR A 13 6.79 -6.15 3.41
C THR A 13 5.56 -6.91 2.98
N PHE A 14 5.00 -6.54 1.84
CA PHE A 14 3.86 -7.24 1.24
C PHE A 14 3.93 -7.17 -0.29
N MET A 15 3.27 -8.12 -0.94
CA MET A 15 3.24 -8.25 -2.39
C MET A 15 2.02 -7.54 -2.98
N VAL A 16 2.18 -6.84 -4.09
CA VAL A 16 1.11 -6.13 -4.79
C VAL A 16 1.03 -6.68 -6.20
N GLU A 17 -0.11 -7.23 -6.58
CA GLU A 17 -0.35 -7.65 -7.96
C GLU A 17 -0.56 -6.44 -8.87
N GLU A 18 -0.29 -6.59 -10.17
CA GLU A 18 -0.50 -5.53 -11.16
C GLU A 18 -1.94 -5.02 -11.26
N ASP A 19 -2.91 -5.89 -10.97
CA ASP A 19 -4.34 -5.60 -11.08
C ASP A 19 -4.98 -5.11 -9.77
N GLU A 20 -4.18 -4.87 -8.71
CA GLU A 20 -4.69 -4.36 -7.42
C GLU A 20 -3.96 -3.10 -6.96
N THR A 21 -4.64 -2.27 -6.16
CA THR A 21 -3.98 -1.12 -5.54
C THR A 21 -3.09 -1.55 -4.37
N VAL A 22 -2.06 -0.74 -4.06
CA VAL A 22 -1.20 -0.95 -2.88
C VAL A 22 -2.03 -1.05 -1.58
N LEU A 23 -3.14 -0.32 -1.49
CA LEU A 23 -4.04 -0.38 -0.34
C LEU A 23 -4.79 -1.71 -0.26
N GLU A 24 -5.29 -2.23 -1.38
CA GLU A 24 -5.98 -3.52 -1.43
C GLU A 24 -5.03 -4.67 -1.08
N ALA A 25 -3.82 -4.67 -1.66
CA ALA A 25 -2.78 -5.62 -1.34
C ALA A 25 -2.40 -5.63 0.14
N ALA A 26 -2.29 -4.43 0.74
CA ALA A 26 -2.03 -4.28 2.17
C ALA A 26 -3.15 -4.89 3.02
N ILE A 27 -4.42 -4.61 2.69
CA ILE A 27 -5.58 -5.15 3.41
C ILE A 27 -5.66 -6.67 3.25
N ARG A 28 -5.45 -7.20 2.04
CA ARG A 28 -5.45 -8.63 1.72
C ARG A 28 -4.43 -9.41 2.55
N GLN A 29 -3.27 -8.81 2.83
CA GLN A 29 -2.19 -9.39 3.63
C GLN A 29 -2.23 -8.97 5.12
N GLY A 30 -3.31 -8.33 5.58
CA GLY A 30 -3.46 -7.93 6.98
C GLY A 30 -2.47 -6.85 7.43
N VAL A 31 -1.94 -6.07 6.48
CA VAL A 31 -1.11 -4.88 6.74
C VAL A 31 -2.03 -3.69 7.01
N GLN A 32 -2.02 -3.21 8.25
CA GLN A 32 -2.81 -2.05 8.63
C GLN A 32 -2.17 -0.77 8.07
N LEU A 33 -2.88 -0.15 7.13
CA LEU A 33 -2.63 1.20 6.67
C LEU A 33 -3.78 2.11 7.12
N PRO A 34 -3.53 3.40 7.41
CA PRO A 34 -4.62 4.34 7.65
C PRO A 34 -5.42 4.50 6.36
N TYR A 35 -6.70 4.14 6.35
CA TYR A 35 -7.59 4.36 5.21
C TYR A 35 -8.98 4.75 5.69
N GLY A 36 -9.74 5.45 4.84
CA GLY A 36 -11.13 5.83 5.10
C GLY A 36 -12.02 5.59 3.89
N CYS A 37 -11.77 6.32 2.81
CA CYS A 37 -12.67 6.36 1.64
C CYS A 37 -12.45 5.25 0.60
N LYS A 38 -11.25 4.64 0.53
CA LYS A 38 -10.84 3.65 -0.51
C LYS A 38 -11.01 4.10 -1.98
N ASN A 39 -11.41 5.34 -2.23
CA ASN A 39 -11.66 5.89 -3.58
C ASN A 39 -10.80 7.14 -3.88
N GLY A 40 -9.81 7.45 -3.02
CA GLY A 40 -8.92 8.59 -3.19
C GLY A 40 -9.43 9.94 -2.64
N ALA A 41 -10.67 10.03 -2.16
CA ALA A 41 -11.24 11.31 -1.70
C ALA A 41 -10.66 11.85 -0.38
N CYS A 42 -10.39 10.97 0.61
CA CYS A 42 -10.00 11.42 1.96
C CYS A 42 -8.49 11.60 2.15
N GLY A 43 -7.64 10.99 1.31
CA GLY A 43 -6.19 11.07 1.43
C GLY A 43 -5.57 10.42 2.69
N SER A 44 -6.34 9.72 3.52
CA SER A 44 -5.84 9.10 4.76
C SER A 44 -4.76 8.05 4.51
N CYS A 45 -4.79 7.38 3.35
CA CYS A 45 -3.83 6.36 2.95
C CYS A 45 -2.61 6.90 2.19
N LYS A 46 -2.41 8.23 2.18
CA LYS A 46 -1.24 8.84 1.53
C LYS A 46 0.05 8.39 2.22
N GLY A 47 1.00 7.93 1.41
CA GLY A 47 2.35 7.58 1.81
C GLY A 47 3.37 8.37 0.99
N LYS A 48 4.59 8.45 1.51
CA LYS A 48 5.73 8.98 0.74
C LYS A 48 6.48 7.80 0.12
N VAL A 49 6.66 7.83 -1.19
CA VAL A 49 7.55 6.89 -1.89
C VAL A 49 8.98 7.29 -1.58
N LEU A 50 9.74 6.39 -0.95
CA LEU A 50 11.15 6.60 -0.64
C LEU A 50 12.04 6.06 -1.76
N GLU A 51 11.63 4.95 -2.37
CA GLU A 51 12.33 4.26 -3.46
C GLU A 51 11.29 3.64 -4.41
N GLY A 52 11.62 3.53 -5.70
CA GLY A 52 10.71 3.00 -6.73
C GLY A 52 9.82 4.04 -7.42
N ARG A 53 8.80 3.57 -8.14
CA ARG A 53 7.80 4.39 -8.85
C ARG A 53 6.40 3.79 -8.66
N VAL A 54 5.40 4.65 -8.62
CA VAL A 54 3.96 4.34 -8.50
C VAL A 54 3.18 5.07 -9.57
#